data_AF-A0A7K7KEI0-F1
#
_entry.id   AF-A0A7K7KEI0-F1
#
_cell.length_a   1.000
_cell.length_b   1.000
_cell.length_c   1.000
_cell.angle_alpha   90.00
_cell.angle_beta   90.00
_cell.angle_gamma   90.00
#
_symmetry.space_group_name_H-M   'P 1'
#
loop_
_entity.id
_entity.type
_entity.pdbx_description
1 polymer ?
#
loop_
_entity_poly.entity_id
_entity_poly.type
_entity_poly.pdbx_seq_one_letter_code
_entity_poly.pdbx_strand_id
1 'polypeptide(L)' 'PFVALHKGRPLQRQTVVTCLGALPRGGPEGTPDCPVLGTEAGDVLVLDPEAFTVICK' A
#
# COMPACT_ATOMS: atom_id res chain seq x y z
N PRO A 1 32.08 -9.35 -15.91
CA PRO A 1 31.16 -10.51 -15.75
C PRO A 1 29.85 -10.04 -15.09
N PHE A 2 28.68 -10.52 -15.57
CA PHE A 2 27.33 -10.11 -15.12
C PHE A 2 27.19 -10.02 -13.59
N VAL A 3 27.74 -11.02 -12.90
CA VAL A 3 27.69 -11.14 -11.43
C VAL A 3 28.35 -9.96 -10.70
N ALA A 4 29.52 -9.48 -11.15
CA ALA A 4 30.20 -8.36 -10.51
C ALA A 4 29.45 -7.02 -10.69
N LEU A 5 28.67 -6.89 -11.77
CA LEU A 5 27.91 -5.68 -12.09
C LEU A 5 26.58 -5.59 -11.34
N HIS A 6 25.97 -6.74 -11.01
CA HIS A 6 24.60 -6.79 -10.48
C HIS A 6 24.49 -7.25 -9.02
N LYS A 7 25.54 -7.83 -8.42
CA LYS A 7 25.52 -8.30 -7.01
C LYS A 7 25.15 -7.24 -5.97
N GLY A 8 25.47 -5.98 -6.22
CA GLY A 8 25.17 -4.87 -5.30
C GLY A 8 23.78 -4.26 -5.48
N ARG A 9 22.98 -4.71 -6.46
CA ARG A 9 21.64 -4.15 -6.70
C ARG A 9 20.62 -4.91 -5.85
N PRO A 10 19.98 -4.28 -4.85
CA PRO A 10 18.95 -4.94 -4.06
C PRO A 10 17.74 -5.27 -4.95
N LEU A 11 17.23 -6.49 -4.81
CA LEU A 11 15.97 -6.91 -5.45
C LEU A 11 14.80 -6.28 -4.69
N GLN A 12 14.09 -5.36 -5.34
CA GLN A 12 12.86 -4.76 -4.82
C GLN A 12 11.68 -5.66 -5.17
N ARG A 13 10.95 -6.12 -4.16
CA ARG A 13 9.70 -6.87 -4.37
C ARG A 13 8.56 -5.86 -4.44
N GLN A 14 8.12 -5.58 -5.66
CA GLN A 14 6.97 -4.70 -5.93
C GLN A 14 5.72 -5.55 -6.16
N THR A 15 4.55 -4.96 -5.92
CA THR A 15 3.24 -5.57 -6.21
C THR A 15 2.36 -4.53 -6.88
N VAL A 16 1.48 -4.97 -7.78
CA VAL A 16 0.48 -4.13 -8.43
C VAL A 16 -0.75 -3.97 -7.54
N VAL A 17 -1.31 -2.75 -7.48
CA VAL A 17 -2.62 -2.47 -6.88
C VAL A 17 -3.71 -2.92 -7.86
N THR A 18 -4.63 -3.78 -7.41
CA THR A 18 -5.69 -4.36 -8.23
C THR A 18 -7.06 -3.74 -7.96
N CYS A 19 -7.31 -3.27 -6.74
CA CYS A 19 -8.54 -2.57 -6.40
C CYS A 19 -8.31 -1.48 -5.35
N LEU A 20 -9.24 -0.53 -5.29
CA LEU A 20 -9.23 0.59 -4.36
C LEU A 20 -10.66 0.83 -3.82
N GLY A 21 -10.77 1.04 -2.52
CA GLY A 21 -12.02 1.34 -1.83
C GLY A 21 -11.83 2.35 -0.71
N ALA A 22 -12.93 2.67 -0.02
CA ALA A 22 -12.95 3.57 1.13
C ALA A 22 -13.59 2.86 2.33
N LEU A 23 -12.95 2.96 3.50
CA LEU A 23 -13.47 2.46 4.77
C LEU A 23 -13.89 3.65 5.64
N PRO A 24 -15.18 3.77 5.99
CA PRO A 24 -15.65 4.82 6.87
C PRO A 24 -15.03 4.70 8.26
N ARG A 25 -14.37 5.75 8.72
CA ARG A 25 -13.65 5.74 10.01
C ARG A 25 -14.58 5.90 11.22
N GLY A 26 -15.80 6.39 10.97
CA GLY A 26 -16.67 6.95 11.99
C GLY A 26 -16.09 8.26 12.54
N GLY A 27 -16.94 9.23 12.83
CA GLY A 27 -16.48 10.54 13.28
C GLY A 27 -17.49 11.65 13.02
N PRO A 28 -17.14 12.90 13.34
CA PRO A 28 -17.93 14.06 12.95
C PRO A 28 -18.10 14.13 11.43
N GLU A 29 -19.15 14.82 10.99
CA GLU A 29 -19.41 15.08 9.57
C GLU A 29 -18.17 15.69 8.90
N GLY A 30 -17.73 15.11 7.78
CA GLY A 30 -16.53 15.54 7.05
C GLY A 30 -15.23 14.85 7.45
N THR A 31 -15.27 13.86 8.36
CA THR A 31 -14.09 13.03 8.65
C THR A 31 -13.70 12.23 7.39
N PRO A 32 -12.44 12.28 6.94
CA PRO A 32 -12.01 11.55 5.74
C PRO A 32 -11.96 10.03 5.96
N ASP A 33 -12.50 9.29 4.99
CA ASP A 33 -12.47 7.83 4.97
C ASP A 33 -11.04 7.28 4.76
N CYS A 34 -10.76 6.09 5.28
CA CYS A 34 -9.48 5.42 5.03
C CYS A 34 -9.47 4.83 3.62
N PRO A 35 -8.46 5.10 2.78
CA PRO A 35 -8.27 4.34 1.55
C PRO A 35 -7.92 2.89 1.86
N VAL A 36 -8.53 1.96 1.13
CA VAL A 36 -8.24 0.52 1.21
C VAL A 36 -7.73 0.05 -0.15
N LEU A 37 -6.57 -0.59 -0.19
CA LEU A 37 -5.96 -1.12 -1.40
C LEU A 37 -5.95 -2.64 -1.38
N GLY A 38 -6.40 -3.27 -2.46
CA GLY A 38 -6.08 -4.67 -2.74
C GLY A 38 -4.89 -4.76 -3.67
N THR A 39 -4.00 -5.73 -3.45
CA THR A 39 -2.84 -5.97 -4.32
C THR A 39 -2.93 -7.32 -5.02
N GLU A 40 -2.22 -7.49 -6.14
CA GLU A 40 -2.12 -8.77 -6.86
C GLU A 40 -1.46 -9.87 -6.01
N ALA A 41 -0.68 -9.49 -4.99
CA ALA A 41 -0.11 -10.41 -4.01
C ALA A 41 -1.15 -10.95 -3.02
N GLY A 42 -2.39 -10.47 -3.07
CA GLY A 42 -3.48 -10.89 -2.19
C GLY A 42 -3.54 -10.11 -0.87
N ASP A 43 -2.77 -9.02 -0.73
CA ASP A 43 -2.79 -8.19 0.47
C ASP A 43 -3.92 -7.17 0.42
N VAL A 44 -4.49 -6.83 1.59
CA VAL A 44 -5.45 -5.74 1.77
C VAL A 44 -4.85 -4.69 2.70
N LEU A 45 -4.49 -3.53 2.19
CA LEU A 45 -3.82 -2.47 2.95
C LEU A 45 -4.80 -1.35 3.28
N VAL A 46 -4.90 -0.97 4.56
CA VAL A 46 -5.66 0.21 5.00
C VAL A 46 -4.70 1.37 5.22
N LEU A 47 -4.95 2.49 4.55
CA LEU A 47 -4.11 3.67 4.61
C LEU A 47 -4.67 4.77 5.50
N ASP A 48 -3.78 5.55 6.08
CA ASP A 48 -4.11 6.83 6.68
C ASP A 48 -4.37 7.89 5.59
N PRO A 49 -5.44 8.69 5.68
CA PRO A 49 -5.87 9.61 4.64
C PRO A 49 -5.03 10.89 4.63
N GLU A 50 -4.32 11.20 5.73
CA GLU A 50 -3.52 12.40 5.88
C GLU A 50 -2.03 12.07 5.71
N ALA A 51 -1.58 10.95 6.28
CA ALA A 51 -0.19 10.53 6.25
C ALA A 51 0.15 9.55 5.09
N PHE A 52 -0.85 8.95 4.45
CA PHE A 52 -0.69 7.92 3.40
C PHE A 52 0.20 6.74 3.82
N THR A 53 0.25 6.47 5.13
CA THR A 53 0.97 5.33 5.72
C THR A 53 0.04 4.13 5.87
N VAL A 54 0.60 2.93 5.90
CA VAL A 54 -0.17 1.69 6.16
C VAL A 54 -0.49 1.62 7.66
N ILE A 55 -1.78 1.59 7.98
CA ILE A 55 -2.28 1.41 9.35
C ILE A 55 -2.44 -0.08 9.66
N CYS A 56 -2.90 -0.86 8.68
CA CYS A 56 -3.20 -2.29 8.82
C CYS A 56 -3.00 -3.03 7.48
N LYS A 57 -2.69 -4.33 7.56
CA LYS A 57 -2.53 -5.26 6.43
C LYS A 57 -3.33 -6.54 6.69
#